data_AF-A0A1T5FRW7-F1
#
_entry.id   AF-A0A1T5FRW7-F1
#
_cell.length_a   1.000
_cell.length_b   1.000
_cell.length_c   1.000
_cell.angle_alpha   90.00
_cell.angle_beta   90.00
_cell.angle_gamma   90.00
#
_symmetry.space_group_name_H-M   'P 1'
#
loop_
_entity.id
_entity.type
_entity.pdbx_description
1 polymer ?
#
loop_
_entity_poly.entity_id
_entity_poly.type
_entity_poly.pdbx_seq_one_letter_code
_entity_poly.pdbx_strand_id
1 'polypeptide(L)' 'MSDYDSSAHLKAIHANRKVKTYQKVDKAIKRLVKTNEKINFNIVSSEANISKATLHFEKSLLKMEVTFLIIFIKSFIN' A
#
# COMPACT_ATOMS: atom_id res chain seq x y z
N MET A 1 24.83 15.69 -26.85
CA MET A 1 24.32 15.83 -25.47
C MET A 1 23.05 15.01 -25.43
N SER A 2 22.97 13.98 -24.59
CA SER A 2 21.85 13.03 -24.59
C SER A 2 20.56 13.74 -24.21
N ASP A 3 19.51 13.54 -25.00
CA ASP A 3 18.14 13.96 -24.69
C ASP A 3 17.68 13.29 -23.39
N TYR A 4 17.93 13.95 -22.26
CA TYR A 4 17.48 13.50 -20.97
C TYR A 4 15.99 13.80 -20.84
N ASP A 5 15.16 12.78 -21.08
CA ASP A 5 13.71 12.88 -20.87
C ASP A 5 13.40 12.89 -19.36
N SER A 6 13.36 14.12 -18.83
CA SER A 6 13.02 14.40 -17.43
C SER A 6 11.62 13.89 -17.06
N SER A 7 10.69 13.83 -18.01
CA SER A 7 9.33 13.34 -17.78
C SER A 7 9.32 11.83 -17.54
N ALA A 8 10.03 11.08 -18.39
CA ALA A 8 10.20 9.63 -18.23
C ALA A 8 10.89 9.30 -16.89
N HIS A 9 11.92 10.05 -16.51
CA HIS A 9 12.62 9.86 -15.25
C HIS A 9 11.70 10.11 -14.03
N LEU A 10 10.92 11.18 -14.04
CA LEU A 10 9.95 11.48 -12.98
C LEU A 10 8.89 10.38 -12.86
N LYS A 11 8.35 9.89 -13.99
CA LYS A 11 7.40 8.77 -14.00
C LYS A 11 7.99 7.51 -13.36
N ALA A 12 9.25 7.18 -13.66
CA ALA A 12 9.94 6.05 -13.05
C ALA A 12 10.13 6.23 -11.53
N ILE A 13 10.47 7.43 -11.07
CA ILE A 13 10.55 7.75 -9.63
C ILE A 13 9.19 7.54 -8.96
N HIS A 14 8.11 8.05 -9.56
CA HIS A 14 6.76 7.90 -9.01
C HIS A 14 6.33 6.42 -8.96
N ALA A 15 6.62 5.63 -9.99
CA ALA A 15 6.36 4.19 -10.00
C ALA A 15 7.14 3.47 -8.89
N ASN A 16 8.43 3.77 -8.72
CA ASN A 16 9.25 3.19 -7.66
C ASN A 16 8.72 3.56 -6.26
N ARG A 17 8.28 4.81 -6.06
CA ARG A 17 7.67 5.24 -4.79
C ARG A 17 6.40 4.45 -4.48
N LYS A 18 5.54 4.18 -5.49
CA LYS A 18 4.35 3.33 -5.32
C LYS A 18 4.72 1.91 -4.89
N VAL A 19 5.66 1.27 -5.60
CA VAL A 19 6.16 -0.07 -5.24
C VAL A 19 6.65 -0.12 -3.79
N LYS A 20 7.43 0.87 -3.35
CA LYS A 20 7.90 0.96 -1.97
C LYS A 20 6.75 1.11 -0.97
N THR A 21 5.74 1.93 -1.28
CA THR A 21 4.54 2.08 -0.45
C THR A 21 3.81 0.75 -0.31
N TYR A 22 3.59 0.02 -1.40
CA TYR A 22 2.95 -1.30 -1.35
C TYR A 22 3.72 -2.30 -0.49
N GLN A 23 5.04 -2.36 -0.65
CA GLN A 23 5.88 -3.26 0.14
C GLN A 23 5.79 -2.95 1.65
N LYS A 24 5.68 -1.68 2.03
CA LYS A 24 5.48 -1.29 3.44
C LYS A 24 4.12 -1.75 3.96
N VAL A 25 3.05 -1.54 3.18
CA VAL A 25 1.68 -1.94 3.56
C VAL A 25 1.56 -3.47 3.67
N ASP A 26 2.11 -4.20 2.70
CA ASP A 26 2.12 -5.67 2.71
C ASP A 26 2.89 -6.22 3.93
N LYS A 27 4.08 -5.68 4.22
CA LYS A 27 4.85 -6.05 5.42
C LYS A 27 4.11 -5.74 6.71
N ALA A 28 3.48 -4.57 6.80
CA ALA A 28 2.68 -4.17 7.96
C ALA A 28 1.52 -5.15 8.20
N ILE A 29 0.73 -5.44 7.15
CA ILE A 29 -0.39 -6.39 7.25
C ILE A 29 0.12 -7.78 7.63
N LYS A 30 1.17 -8.29 7.00
CA LYS A 30 1.78 -9.59 7.33
C LYS A 30 2.22 -9.65 8.79
N ARG A 31 2.81 -8.57 9.33
CA ARG A 31 3.17 -8.50 10.76
C ARG A 31 1.92 -8.59 11.63
N LEU A 32 0.91 -7.75 11.36
CA LEU A 32 -0.32 -7.68 12.15
C LEU A 32 -1.08 -9.03 12.14
N VAL A 33 -1.14 -9.70 10.98
CA VAL A 33 -1.70 -11.06 10.89
C VAL A 33 -0.88 -12.04 11.75
N LYS A 34 0.45 -12.00 11.66
CA LYS A 34 1.33 -12.91 12.42
C LYS A 34 1.22 -12.69 13.94
N THR A 35 1.02 -11.46 14.38
CA THR A 35 0.84 -11.12 15.80
C THR A 35 -0.62 -11.19 16.26
N ASN A 36 -1.55 -11.59 15.38
CA ASN A 36 -2.98 -11.64 15.65
C ASN A 36 -3.54 -10.29 16.15
N GLU A 37 -2.97 -9.19 15.67
CA GLU A 37 -3.42 -7.84 15.98
C GLU A 37 -4.63 -7.45 15.11
N LYS A 38 -5.43 -6.51 15.63
CA LYS A 38 -6.57 -5.96 14.88
C LYS A 38 -6.07 -5.25 13.62
N ILE A 39 -6.67 -5.53 12.48
CA ILE A 39 -6.32 -4.90 11.20
C ILE A 39 -7.36 -3.84 10.89
N ASN A 40 -6.95 -2.57 10.85
CA ASN A 40 -7.74 -1.45 10.35
C ASN A 40 -6.81 -0.37 9.76
N PHE A 41 -7.37 0.60 9.02
CA PHE A 41 -6.59 1.63 8.34
C PHE A 41 -5.69 2.45 9.27
N ASN A 42 -6.11 2.73 10.50
CA ASN A 42 -5.31 3.50 11.45
C ASN A 42 -4.06 2.71 11.84
N ILE A 43 -4.24 1.44 12.19
CA ILE A 43 -3.17 0.55 12.62
C ILE A 43 -2.21 0.30 11.45
N VAL A 44 -2.72 -0.04 10.27
CA VAL A 44 -1.88 -0.27 9.07
C VAL A 44 -1.11 0.99 8.68
N SER A 45 -1.73 2.18 8.76
CA SER A 45 -1.04 3.45 8.44
C SER A 45 0.11 3.74 9.41
N SER A 46 -0.12 3.49 10.70
CA SER A 46 0.89 3.65 11.74
C SER A 46 2.02 2.65 11.55
N GLU A 47 1.68 1.38 11.31
CA GLU A 47 2.62 0.28 11.18
C GLU A 47 3.50 0.41 9.93
N ALA A 48 2.90 0.76 8.79
CA ALA A 48 3.62 0.98 7.54
C ALA A 48 4.36 2.34 7.50
N ASN A 49 4.18 3.18 8.52
CA ASN A 49 4.65 4.57 8.58
C ASN A 49 4.30 5.35 7.30
N ILE A 50 3.01 5.38 6.99
CA ILE A 50 2.43 6.13 5.87
C ILE A 50 1.18 6.89 6.32
N SER A 51 0.84 7.97 5.64
CA SER A 51 -0.39 8.69 5.96
C SER A 51 -1.63 7.88 5.57
N LYS A 52 -2.74 8.05 6.30
CA LYS A 52 -4.04 7.47 5.89
C LYS A 52 -4.47 7.98 4.53
N ALA A 53 -4.16 9.24 4.19
CA ALA A 53 -4.44 9.80 2.88
C ALA A 53 -3.73 9.02 1.76
N THR A 54 -2.51 8.52 2.00
CA THR A 54 -1.79 7.64 1.07
C THR A 54 -2.55 6.32 0.87
N LEU A 55 -3.05 5.69 1.93
CA LEU A 55 -3.88 4.48 1.82
C LEU A 55 -5.21 4.72 1.09
N HIS A 56 -5.84 5.88 1.29
CA HIS A 56 -7.10 6.25 0.64
C HIS A 56 -6.92 6.68 -0.83
N PHE A 57 -5.84 7.38 -1.16
CA PHE A 57 -5.50 7.83 -2.51
C PHE A 57 -5.18 6.64 -3.43
N GLU A 58 -4.56 5.61 -2.86
CA GLU A 58 -4.29 4.33 -3.51
C GLU A 58 -5.57 3.50 -3.78
N LYS A 59 -6.79 4.06 -3.66
CA LYS A 59 -8.05 3.37 -4.04
C LYS A 59 -8.10 3.00 -5.53
N SER A 60 -7.47 3.79 -6.41
CA SER A 60 -7.35 3.48 -7.84
C SER A 60 -6.32 2.39 -8.15
N LEU A 61 -5.51 2.04 -7.15
CA LEU A 61 -4.33 1.20 -7.22
C LEU A 61 -4.56 -0.18 -6.58
N LEU A 62 -5.78 -0.43 -6.09
CA LEU A 62 -6.30 -1.74 -5.61
C LEU A 62 -6.72 -2.69 -6.76
N LYS A 63 -6.25 -2.45 -7.98
CA LYS A 63 -6.31 -3.45 -9.08
C LYS A 63 -4.97 -4.16 -9.15
N MET A 64 -4.75 -5.11 -8.26
CA MET A 64 -3.84 -6.25 -8.41
C MET A 64 -4.01 -7.14 -7.17
N GLU A 65 -5.06 -7.96 -7.27
CA GLU A 65 -5.17 -9.34 -6.80
C GLU A 65 -5.46 -9.65 -5.31
N VAL A 66 -6.75 -9.94 -5.09
CA VAL A 66 -7.35 -11.02 -4.26
C VAL A 66 -7.12 -11.00 -2.74
N THR A 67 -5.97 -10.55 -2.26
CA THR A 67 -5.60 -10.54 -0.83
C THR A 67 -6.40 -9.50 -0.03
N PHE A 68 -6.71 -8.36 -0.67
CA PHE A 68 -7.53 -7.29 -0.10
C PHE A 68 -8.98 -7.70 0.10
N LEU A 69 -9.54 -8.54 -0.78
CA LEU A 69 -10.93 -9.00 -0.68
C LEU A 69 -11.11 -9.98 0.49
N ILE A 70 -10.13 -10.87 0.73
CA ILE A 70 -10.16 -11.86 1.82
C ILE A 70 -10.09 -11.17 3.20
N ILE A 71 -9.25 -10.14 3.35
CA ILE A 71 -9.12 -9.38 4.60
C ILE A 71 -10.37 -8.50 4.82
N PHE A 72 -10.90 -7.89 3.75
CA PHE A 72 -12.08 -7.03 3.82
C PHE A 72 -13.37 -7.81 4.14
N ILE A 73 -13.57 -9.00 3.57
CA ILE A 73 -14.73 -9.86 3.88
C ILE A 73 -14.65 -10.40 5.31
N LYS A 74 -13.48 -10.81 5.81
CA LYS A 74 -13.32 -11.28 7.19
C LYS A 74 -13.51 -10.18 8.25
N SER A 75 -13.29 -8.92 7.90
CA SER A 75 -13.45 -7.78 8.84
C SER A 75 -14.89 -7.23 8.93
N PHE A 76 -15.83 -7.70 8.09
CA PHE A 76 -17.23 -7.26 8.07
C PHE A 76 -18.23 -8.32 8.57
N ILE A 77 -17.78 -9.55 8.88
CA ILE A 77 -18.64 -10.66 9.35
C ILE A 77 -18.55 -10.87 10.88
N ASN A 78 -17.98 -9.93 11.63
CA ASN A 78 -18.12 -9.85 13.10
C ASN A 78 -18.24 -8.40 13.55
#